data_AF-A0A651FXY9-F1
#
_entry.id   AF-A0A651FXY9-F1
#
_cell.length_a   1.000
_cell.length_b   1.000
_cell.length_c   1.000
_cell.angle_alpha   90.00
_cell.angle_beta   90.00
_cell.angle_gamma   90.00
#
_symmetry.space_group_name_H-M   'P 1'
#
loop_
_entity.id
_entity.type
_entity.pdbx_description
1 polymer ?
#
loop_
_entity_poly.entity_id
_entity_poly.type
_entity_poly.pdbx_seq_one_letter_code
_entity_poly.pdbx_strand_id
1 'polypeptide(L)'
;MPMKLKRSVGLPAAQGAELAAERARLRQYLDLKLAATGCPSADHGANDHGLLEVAEDLLHSYQESGRLLSEHLPPIDRRLQDFLNEHLDAEAPEGVPQLPRGTLILDRHGLARELSVPHNADYHQSPLITSYRCANGVMHNPVNDRRTTQGVFHVAEGGLPIAGDKKAVPLATFAKLLATALKPPADLMQLPYTAQQTQQAATWVSLMLRPMVCPAVPGMSDGKRFEVRFFAPGSMVANLDFVESVFGNAGDPLLPENDAALDPETWTGHSGCVILAPHLIHVTKKAMGLPHVDQATARQKAEGMCWSEPDERYNDGGAFKITCRTEAGVIITVIADNYFGYCKKEVKTQISFSANLFGLAEEEHAGGALAFPCYSLGNHFYPDSQVSDGSYTLTEALSLLGDDVERQREGHAVDRAWPQVVYIPEDAQIDAETLQVSWRHQGSEYHIPLLADHYYVHPSGYRVELRKHAGASSWRLVGTLPRVTMCHKPCTVSGGGKSEISKSISDAIIYGPFYVHDIEADLAQ
;
A
#
# COMPACT_ATOMS: atom_id res chain seq x y z
N MET A 1 2.40 17.75 8.44
CA MET A 1 1.67 16.57 7.91
C MET A 1 1.81 16.35 6.39
N PRO A 2 1.61 17.34 5.48
CA PRO A 2 1.58 17.06 4.03
C PRO A 2 2.92 16.58 3.43
N MET A 3 4.06 17.09 3.90
CA MET A 3 5.38 16.61 3.42
C MET A 3 5.67 15.14 3.78
N LYS A 4 5.15 14.63 4.91
CA LYS A 4 5.34 13.23 5.34
C LYS A 4 4.54 12.28 4.43
N LEU A 5 3.29 12.65 4.10
CA LEU A 5 2.44 11.90 3.16
C LEU A 5 2.99 11.91 1.73
N LYS A 6 3.52 13.04 1.27
CA LYS A 6 4.14 13.12 -0.06
C LYS A 6 5.37 12.24 -0.17
N ARG A 7 6.23 12.20 0.86
CA ARG A 7 7.40 11.31 0.90
C ARG A 7 7.05 9.83 1.08
N SER A 8 5.97 9.49 1.79
CA SER A 8 5.60 8.10 2.08
C SER A 8 4.74 7.47 0.99
N VAL A 9 3.72 8.17 0.49
CA VAL A 9 2.70 7.60 -0.41
C VAL A 9 2.40 8.50 -1.62
N GLY A 10 3.16 9.59 -1.81
CA GLY A 10 3.01 10.46 -2.99
C GLY A 10 1.73 11.30 -2.98
N LEU A 11 1.11 11.54 -1.82
CA LEU A 11 -0.13 12.31 -1.72
C LEU A 11 0.08 13.68 -1.05
N PRO A 12 -0.56 14.76 -1.55
CA PRO A 12 -1.42 14.80 -2.74
C PRO A 12 -0.63 14.61 -4.04
N ALA A 13 -1.26 14.00 -5.05
CA ALA A 13 -0.63 13.75 -6.33
C ALA A 13 -0.48 15.05 -7.13
N ALA A 14 0.75 15.35 -7.57
CA ALA A 14 1.02 16.47 -8.46
C ALA A 14 0.38 16.27 -9.84
N GLN A 15 -0.01 17.38 -10.49
CA GLN A 15 -0.63 17.35 -11.82
C GLN A 15 0.04 18.35 -12.77
N GLY A 16 -0.05 18.09 -14.07
CA GLY A 16 0.44 18.99 -15.12
C GLY A 16 1.91 19.39 -14.95
N ALA A 17 2.18 20.70 -14.92
CA ALA A 17 3.52 21.25 -14.79
C ALA A 17 4.21 20.91 -13.46
N GLU A 18 3.44 20.79 -12.36
CA GLU A 18 4.02 20.42 -11.06
C GLU A 18 4.57 18.99 -11.09
N LEU A 19 3.83 18.07 -11.71
CA LEU A 19 4.27 16.68 -11.87
C LEU A 19 5.57 16.60 -12.69
N ALA A 20 5.67 17.38 -13.77
CA ALA A 20 6.88 17.43 -14.58
C ALA A 20 8.09 17.93 -13.78
N ALA A 21 7.91 19.01 -13.00
CA ALA A 21 8.97 19.55 -12.16
C ALA A 21 9.39 18.60 -11.02
N GLU A 22 8.43 17.90 -10.41
CA GLU A 22 8.70 16.91 -9.37
C GLU A 22 9.49 15.72 -9.93
N ARG A 23 9.09 15.20 -11.11
CA ARG A 23 9.83 14.12 -11.77
C ARG A 23 11.25 14.52 -12.13
N ALA A 24 11.47 15.73 -12.63
CA ALA A 24 12.82 16.24 -12.91
C ALA A 24 13.70 16.25 -11.64
N ARG A 25 13.16 16.71 -10.51
CA ARG A 25 13.87 16.69 -9.22
C ARG A 25 14.16 15.26 -8.74
N LEU A 26 13.21 14.33 -8.90
CA LEU A 26 13.41 12.93 -8.54
C LEU A 26 14.50 12.27 -9.39
N ARG A 27 14.57 12.57 -10.69
CA ARG A 27 15.62 12.08 -11.59
C ARG A 27 17.00 12.60 -11.19
N GLN A 28 17.14 13.90 -10.96
CA GLN A 28 18.40 14.49 -10.48
C GLN A 28 18.87 13.86 -9.16
N TYR A 29 17.94 13.66 -8.22
CA TYR A 29 18.26 12.99 -6.96
C TYR A 29 18.64 11.51 -7.18
N LEU A 30 17.97 10.82 -8.09
CA LEU A 30 18.27 9.44 -8.43
C LEU A 30 19.66 9.29 -9.04
N ASP A 31 20.07 10.20 -9.93
CA ASP A 31 21.39 10.20 -10.53
C ASP A 31 22.50 10.42 -9.49
N LEU A 32 22.28 11.34 -8.54
CA LEU A 32 23.15 11.50 -7.37
C LEU A 32 23.25 10.22 -6.55
N LYS A 33 22.13 9.51 -6.30
CA LYS A 33 22.15 8.25 -5.55
C LYS A 33 22.89 7.15 -6.30
N LEU A 34 22.68 7.02 -7.61
CA LEU A 34 23.40 6.05 -8.44
C LEU A 34 24.90 6.32 -8.36
N ALA A 35 25.32 7.57 -8.58
CA ALA A 35 26.71 7.98 -8.46
C ALA A 35 27.26 7.71 -7.04
N ALA A 36 26.54 8.08 -5.99
CA ALA A 36 26.96 7.84 -4.60
C ALA A 36 27.13 6.35 -4.26
N THR A 37 26.38 5.46 -4.93
CA THR A 37 26.51 4.00 -4.78
C THR A 37 27.56 3.37 -5.70
N GLY A 38 28.30 4.18 -6.48
CA GLY A 38 29.27 3.71 -7.47
C GLY A 38 28.64 3.09 -8.72
N CYS A 39 27.34 3.29 -8.92
CA CYS A 39 26.63 2.90 -10.15
C CYS A 39 26.71 4.03 -11.19
N PRO A 40 26.73 3.72 -12.49
CA PRO A 40 26.62 4.73 -13.53
C PRO A 40 25.27 5.46 -13.44
N SER A 41 25.30 6.78 -13.52
CA SER A 41 24.11 7.64 -13.60
C SER A 41 23.50 7.65 -15.01
N ALA A 42 22.33 8.26 -15.18
CA ALA A 42 21.79 8.47 -16.51
C ALA A 42 22.58 9.49 -17.33
N ASP A 43 22.80 9.18 -18.62
CA ASP A 43 23.33 10.10 -19.62
C ASP A 43 22.22 11.02 -20.13
N HIS A 44 22.18 12.24 -19.60
CA HIS A 44 21.25 13.29 -20.04
C HIS A 44 21.82 14.16 -21.18
N GLY A 45 22.97 13.78 -21.77
CA GLY A 45 23.68 14.54 -22.78
C GLY A 45 24.35 15.81 -22.26
N ALA A 46 24.84 16.65 -23.17
CA ALA A 46 25.75 17.77 -22.89
C ALA A 46 25.20 18.93 -22.02
N ASN A 47 23.93 18.87 -21.58
CA ASN A 47 23.24 20.01 -20.95
C ASN A 47 22.90 19.82 -19.46
N ASP A 48 23.22 18.70 -18.79
CA ASP A 48 22.69 18.41 -17.44
C ASP A 48 23.71 17.91 -16.40
N HIS A 49 25.03 18.04 -16.65
CA HIS A 49 26.06 17.53 -15.74
C HIS A 49 26.45 18.47 -14.59
N GLY A 50 25.95 19.71 -14.56
CA GLY A 50 26.47 20.73 -13.64
C GLY A 50 26.38 20.38 -12.15
N LEU A 51 25.36 19.63 -11.72
CA LEU A 51 25.22 19.24 -10.30
C LEU A 51 26.14 18.05 -9.93
N LEU A 52 26.25 17.05 -10.80
CA LEU A 52 27.11 15.88 -10.57
C LEU A 52 28.59 16.26 -10.62
N GLU A 53 28.97 17.10 -11.58
CA GLU A 53 30.34 17.64 -11.72
C GLU A 53 30.74 18.44 -10.48
N VAL A 54 29.85 19.31 -9.96
CA VAL A 54 30.11 20.08 -8.74
C VAL A 54 30.19 19.19 -7.49
N ALA A 55 29.50 18.05 -7.47
CA ALA A 55 29.44 17.14 -6.33
C ALA A 55 30.45 15.98 -6.40
N GLU A 56 31.29 15.89 -7.44
CA GLU A 56 32.15 14.74 -7.74
C GLU A 56 33.03 14.33 -6.54
N ASP A 57 33.80 15.26 -5.98
CA ASP A 57 34.67 14.99 -4.82
C ASP A 57 33.88 14.52 -3.59
N LEU A 58 32.69 15.08 -3.37
CA LEU A 58 31.81 14.69 -2.26
C LEU A 58 31.26 13.27 -2.46
N LEU A 59 30.86 12.94 -3.69
CA LEU A 59 30.36 11.61 -4.05
C LEU A 59 31.48 10.55 -3.94
N HIS A 60 32.69 10.84 -4.39
CA HIS A 60 33.84 9.96 -4.20
C HIS A 60 34.18 9.73 -2.72
N SER A 61 34.17 10.80 -1.92
CA SER A 61 34.35 10.68 -0.47
C SER A 61 33.27 9.81 0.18
N TYR A 62 32.02 9.95 -0.27
CA TYR A 62 30.90 9.13 0.18
C TYR A 62 31.06 7.65 -0.23
N GLN A 63 31.48 7.37 -1.47
CA GLN A 63 31.76 6.02 -1.94
C GLN A 63 32.87 5.35 -1.11
N GLU A 64 33.99 6.04 -0.87
CA GLU A 64 35.10 5.52 -0.07
C GLU A 64 34.70 5.29 1.39
N SER A 65 33.91 6.20 1.96
CA SER A 65 33.32 6.04 3.29
C SER A 65 32.41 4.81 3.35
N GLY A 66 31.57 4.61 2.31
CA GLY A 66 30.72 3.43 2.17
C GLY A 66 31.52 2.13 2.07
N ARG A 67 32.67 2.14 1.37
CA ARG A 67 33.58 0.99 1.30
C ARG A 67 34.17 0.65 2.67
N LEU A 68 34.60 1.65 3.43
CA LEU A 68 35.12 1.48 4.79
C LEU A 68 34.05 0.98 5.77
N LEU A 69 32.79 1.40 5.56
CA LEU A 69 31.63 1.02 6.37
C LEU A 69 30.86 -0.18 5.78
N SER A 70 31.44 -0.92 4.86
CA SER A 70 30.76 -2.01 4.13
C SER A 70 30.29 -3.18 4.99
N GLU A 71 30.81 -3.32 6.21
CA GLU A 71 30.34 -4.29 7.22
C GLU A 71 29.15 -3.78 8.06
N HIS A 72 28.83 -2.49 7.95
CA HIS A 72 27.74 -1.87 8.69
C HIS A 72 26.40 -2.08 7.96
N LEU A 73 25.54 -2.89 8.57
CA LEU A 73 24.17 -3.09 8.13
C LEU A 73 23.24 -2.07 8.80
N PRO A 74 22.19 -1.58 8.10
CA PRO A 74 21.08 -0.89 8.75
C PRO A 74 20.53 -1.71 9.94
N PRO A 75 19.98 -1.09 11.00
CA PRO A 75 19.52 -1.81 12.19
C PRO A 75 18.55 -2.96 11.91
N ILE A 76 17.60 -2.78 11.00
CA ILE A 76 16.68 -3.85 10.56
C ILE A 76 17.44 -5.00 9.88
N ASP A 77 18.37 -4.69 8.97
CA ASP A 77 19.16 -5.69 8.24
C ASP A 77 20.08 -6.44 9.21
N ARG A 78 20.60 -5.78 10.25
CA ARG A 78 21.34 -6.40 11.36
C ARG A 78 20.48 -7.41 12.10
N ARG A 79 19.28 -7.03 12.56
CA ARG A 79 18.34 -7.94 13.25
C ARG A 79 18.04 -9.18 12.41
N LEU A 80 17.81 -8.99 11.11
CA LEU A 80 17.54 -10.07 10.17
C LEU A 80 18.77 -10.97 9.96
N GLN A 81 19.96 -10.39 9.82
CA GLN A 81 21.20 -11.15 9.62
C GLN A 81 21.60 -11.92 10.88
N ASP A 82 21.43 -11.33 12.07
CA ASP A 82 21.74 -11.99 13.34
C ASP A 82 20.84 -13.22 13.53
N PHE A 83 19.54 -13.09 13.22
CA PHE A 83 18.63 -14.24 13.15
C PHE A 83 19.10 -15.31 12.17
N LEU A 84 19.48 -14.94 10.94
CA LEU A 84 19.99 -15.90 9.96
C LEU A 84 21.25 -16.60 10.45
N ASN A 85 22.17 -15.85 11.06
CA ASN A 85 23.44 -16.35 11.58
C ASN A 85 23.18 -17.41 12.66
N GLU A 86 22.31 -17.11 13.63
CA GLU A 86 21.97 -18.05 14.69
C GLU A 86 21.17 -19.25 14.16
N HIS A 87 20.15 -19.01 13.35
CA HIS A 87 19.20 -20.03 12.95
C HIS A 87 19.76 -21.02 11.91
N LEU A 88 20.70 -20.59 11.07
CA LEU A 88 21.26 -21.41 9.99
C LEU A 88 22.68 -21.92 10.28
N ASP A 89 23.29 -21.59 11.42
CA ASP A 89 24.71 -21.90 11.72
C ASP A 89 25.06 -23.38 11.47
N ALA A 90 24.26 -24.29 12.03
CA ALA A 90 24.48 -25.73 11.92
C ALA A 90 24.22 -26.29 10.51
N GLU A 91 23.38 -25.62 9.72
CA GLU A 91 22.90 -26.11 8.42
C GLU A 91 23.58 -25.43 7.22
N ALA A 92 24.48 -24.46 7.48
CA ALA A 92 25.21 -23.70 6.48
C ALA A 92 26.74 -23.84 6.67
N PRO A 93 27.33 -25.03 6.41
CA PRO A 93 28.75 -25.29 6.64
C PRO A 93 29.69 -24.45 5.75
N GLU A 94 29.18 -23.93 4.62
CA GLU A 94 29.91 -23.01 3.73
C GLU A 94 29.79 -21.53 4.18
N GLY A 95 29.17 -21.29 5.33
CA GLY A 95 28.87 -19.97 5.86
C GLY A 95 27.41 -19.57 5.64
N VAL A 96 26.85 -18.88 6.64
CA VAL A 96 25.49 -18.37 6.58
C VAL A 96 25.35 -17.33 5.47
N PRO A 97 24.31 -17.41 4.61
CA PRO A 97 24.07 -16.43 3.56
C PRO A 97 23.95 -15.01 4.12
N GLN A 98 24.63 -14.06 3.47
CA GLN A 98 24.66 -12.66 3.87
C GLN A 98 23.65 -11.84 3.05
N LEU A 99 22.80 -11.07 3.73
CA LEU A 99 21.86 -10.14 3.09
C LEU A 99 22.60 -9.14 2.18
N PRO A 100 21.93 -8.61 1.14
CA PRO A 100 22.57 -7.70 0.20
C PRO A 100 23.06 -6.44 0.90
N ARG A 101 24.33 -6.10 0.68
CA ARG A 101 24.97 -4.89 1.21
C ARG A 101 25.10 -3.84 0.11
N GLY A 102 25.19 -2.57 0.49
CA GLY A 102 25.40 -1.47 -0.48
C GLY A 102 24.29 -1.34 -1.52
N THR A 103 23.05 -1.72 -1.17
CA THR A 103 21.90 -1.65 -2.09
C THR A 103 21.56 -0.20 -2.44
N LEU A 104 20.95 0.02 -3.59
CA LEU A 104 20.26 1.27 -3.88
C LEU A 104 18.99 1.39 -3.03
N ILE A 105 19.08 2.14 -1.93
CA ILE A 105 17.98 2.35 -0.99
C ILE A 105 16.95 3.32 -1.58
N LEU A 106 15.69 2.91 -1.58
CA LEU A 106 14.54 3.74 -1.95
C LEU A 106 14.01 4.45 -0.68
N ASP A 107 14.51 5.65 -0.41
CA ASP A 107 14.20 6.44 0.80
C ASP A 107 13.05 7.44 0.63
N ARG A 108 12.44 7.46 -0.56
CA ARG A 108 11.34 8.36 -0.91
C ARG A 108 10.45 7.78 -1.98
N HIS A 109 9.15 8.00 -1.81
CA HIS A 109 8.12 7.69 -2.80
C HIS A 109 8.46 8.26 -4.19
N GLY A 110 8.33 7.40 -5.20
CA GLY A 110 8.45 7.76 -6.61
C GLY A 110 9.81 7.43 -7.23
N LEU A 111 10.85 7.18 -6.43
CA LEU A 111 12.15 6.74 -6.95
C LEU A 111 12.05 5.39 -7.66
N ALA A 112 11.32 4.45 -7.05
CA ALA A 112 11.08 3.12 -7.63
C ALA A 112 10.38 3.22 -8.99
N ARG A 113 9.44 4.16 -9.12
CA ARG A 113 8.68 4.40 -10.36
C ARG A 113 9.52 5.03 -11.45
N GLU A 114 10.40 5.98 -11.13
CA GLU A 114 11.31 6.52 -12.14
C GLU A 114 12.36 5.48 -12.53
N LEU A 115 12.80 4.61 -11.62
CA LEU A 115 13.74 3.53 -11.89
C LEU A 115 13.19 2.41 -12.80
N SER A 116 11.87 2.24 -12.86
CA SER A 116 11.22 1.09 -13.52
C SER A 116 11.10 1.20 -15.05
N VAL A 117 11.50 2.33 -15.63
CA VAL A 117 11.50 2.60 -17.07
C VAL A 117 12.76 3.43 -17.41
N PRO A 118 13.39 3.27 -18.60
CA PRO A 118 14.52 4.08 -19.03
C PRO A 118 14.28 5.58 -18.84
N HIS A 119 15.31 6.31 -18.43
CA HIS A 119 15.23 7.76 -18.21
C HIS A 119 14.81 8.54 -19.49
N ASN A 120 15.22 8.03 -20.65
CA ASN A 120 15.06 8.62 -21.99
C ASN A 120 14.02 7.91 -22.87
N ALA A 121 13.21 7.00 -22.32
CA ALA A 121 12.16 6.32 -23.09
C ALA A 121 10.92 6.00 -22.23
N ASP A 122 9.83 5.67 -22.91
CA ASP A 122 8.56 5.28 -22.29
C ASP A 122 8.31 3.78 -22.34
N TYR A 123 9.33 2.99 -22.72
CA TYR A 123 9.23 1.54 -22.93
C TYR A 123 10.47 0.81 -22.40
N HIS A 124 10.25 -0.34 -21.75
CA HIS A 124 11.28 -1.28 -21.35
C HIS A 124 10.79 -2.72 -21.48
N GLN A 125 11.70 -3.62 -21.84
CA GLN A 125 11.43 -5.05 -21.87
C GLN A 125 12.64 -5.83 -21.35
N SER A 126 12.37 -6.76 -20.45
CA SER A 126 13.30 -7.78 -19.99
C SER A 126 12.66 -9.17 -20.16
N PRO A 127 13.41 -10.26 -19.93
CA PRO A 127 12.84 -11.61 -19.88
C PRO A 127 11.78 -11.81 -18.79
N LEU A 128 11.65 -10.90 -17.83
CA LEU A 128 10.72 -11.02 -16.69
C LEU A 128 9.52 -10.07 -16.76
N ILE A 129 9.68 -8.90 -17.40
CA ILE A 129 8.66 -7.86 -17.36
C ILE A 129 8.75 -6.91 -18.57
N THR A 130 7.59 -6.50 -19.07
CA THR A 130 7.45 -5.41 -20.03
C THR A 130 6.82 -4.21 -19.36
N SER A 131 7.45 -3.05 -19.43
CA SER A 131 7.05 -1.83 -18.72
C SER A 131 6.84 -0.67 -19.66
N TYR A 132 5.82 0.15 -19.38
CA TYR A 132 5.44 1.31 -20.16
C TYR A 132 5.19 2.50 -19.26
N ARG A 133 5.61 3.69 -19.71
CA ARG A 133 5.09 4.94 -19.20
C ARG A 133 3.82 5.29 -19.99
N CYS A 134 2.74 5.60 -19.28
CA CYS A 134 1.44 5.88 -19.85
C CYS A 134 0.99 7.30 -19.47
N ALA A 135 0.01 7.85 -20.20
CA ALA A 135 -0.53 9.19 -19.93
C ALA A 135 -1.07 9.34 -18.49
N ASN A 136 -1.54 8.25 -17.89
CA ASN A 136 -2.13 8.21 -16.55
C ASN A 136 -1.24 7.53 -15.49
N GLY A 137 0.01 7.17 -15.81
CA GLY A 137 0.91 6.52 -14.85
C GLY A 137 1.90 5.55 -15.51
N VAL A 138 2.00 4.34 -14.95
CA VAL A 138 2.88 3.27 -15.45
C VAL A 138 2.09 1.98 -15.62
N MET A 139 2.46 1.17 -16.61
CA MET A 139 1.93 -0.17 -16.84
C MET A 139 3.07 -1.18 -16.82
N HIS A 140 2.90 -2.26 -16.07
CA HIS A 140 3.89 -3.32 -15.93
C HIS A 140 3.23 -4.68 -16.17
N ASN A 141 3.71 -5.40 -17.18
CA ASN A 141 3.23 -6.72 -17.59
C ASN A 141 4.33 -7.75 -17.30
N PRO A 142 4.30 -8.42 -16.12
CA PRO A 142 5.23 -9.51 -15.83
C PRO A 142 4.92 -10.73 -16.70
N VAL A 143 5.90 -11.62 -16.89
CA VAL A 143 5.72 -12.84 -17.71
C VAL A 143 4.55 -13.70 -17.22
N ASN A 144 4.44 -13.85 -15.90
CA ASN A 144 3.30 -14.52 -15.29
C ASN A 144 2.21 -13.49 -14.97
N ASP A 145 1.07 -13.58 -15.63
CA ASP A 145 -0.04 -12.62 -15.55
C ASP A 145 -0.96 -12.82 -14.33
N ARG A 146 -0.80 -13.95 -13.62
CA ARG A 146 -1.62 -14.34 -12.48
C ARG A 146 -0.85 -15.13 -11.44
N ARG A 147 -1.40 -15.13 -10.23
CA ARG A 147 -0.89 -15.90 -9.10
C ARG A 147 -1.42 -17.33 -9.10
N THR A 148 -0.52 -18.29 -8.84
CA THR A 148 -0.86 -19.67 -8.51
C THR A 148 -0.95 -19.84 -6.99
N THR A 149 -1.81 -20.74 -6.52
CA THR A 149 -1.98 -21.02 -5.08
C THR A 149 -1.65 -22.46 -4.71
N GLN A 150 -1.92 -23.40 -5.61
CA GLN A 150 -1.64 -24.81 -5.39
C GLN A 150 -0.13 -25.08 -5.37
N GLY A 151 0.36 -25.59 -4.23
CA GLY A 151 1.75 -26.03 -4.10
C GLY A 151 2.80 -24.91 -4.10
N VAL A 152 2.40 -23.64 -3.92
CA VAL A 152 3.28 -22.47 -4.02
C VAL A 152 3.85 -22.04 -2.66
N PHE A 153 3.19 -22.38 -1.55
CA PHE A 153 3.61 -21.91 -0.22
C PHE A 153 4.40 -22.99 0.51
N HIS A 154 5.71 -22.77 0.59
CA HIS A 154 6.66 -23.61 1.29
C HIS A 154 7.09 -22.96 2.60
N VAL A 155 7.43 -23.79 3.59
CA VAL A 155 7.82 -23.34 4.92
C VAL A 155 9.04 -24.13 5.37
N ALA A 156 10.09 -23.43 5.80
CA ALA A 156 11.28 -24.05 6.35
C ALA A 156 10.98 -24.72 7.71
N GLU A 157 11.57 -25.90 7.91
CA GLU A 157 11.65 -26.57 9.20
C GLU A 157 12.56 -25.79 10.17
N GLY A 158 12.64 -26.22 11.43
CA GLY A 158 13.50 -25.61 12.46
C GLY A 158 12.88 -24.43 13.22
N GLY A 159 11.76 -23.86 12.74
CA GLY A 159 11.03 -22.80 13.44
C GLY A 159 9.66 -23.22 13.97
N LEU A 160 8.69 -22.31 13.92
CA LEU A 160 7.32 -22.57 14.37
C LEU A 160 6.68 -23.76 13.60
N PRO A 161 5.68 -24.46 14.19
CA PRO A 161 5.02 -25.59 13.55
C PRO A 161 4.49 -25.28 12.14
N ILE A 162 4.68 -26.22 11.22
CA ILE A 162 4.27 -26.08 9.81
C ILE A 162 2.85 -26.59 9.64
N ALA A 163 1.96 -25.75 9.12
CA ALA A 163 0.58 -26.13 8.82
C ALA A 163 0.51 -27.28 7.79
N GLY A 164 -0.43 -28.21 7.96
CA GLY A 164 -0.51 -29.42 7.15
C GLY A 164 -0.83 -29.20 5.67
N ASP A 165 -1.29 -28.02 5.29
CA ASP A 165 -1.56 -27.64 3.90
C ASP A 165 -0.35 -26.96 3.20
N LYS A 166 0.80 -26.87 3.88
CA LYS A 166 2.04 -26.28 3.37
C LYS A 166 3.10 -27.36 3.15
N LYS A 167 3.95 -27.14 2.13
CA LYS A 167 5.12 -28.01 1.90
C LYS A 167 6.21 -27.70 2.94
N ALA A 168 6.66 -28.71 3.67
CA ALA A 168 7.77 -28.61 4.61
C ALA A 168 9.10 -28.74 3.87
N VAL A 169 10.02 -27.81 4.14
CA VAL A 169 11.33 -27.78 3.49
C VAL A 169 12.41 -27.96 4.55
N PRO A 170 13.34 -28.92 4.39
CA PRO A 170 14.48 -29.07 5.29
C PRO A 170 15.26 -27.76 5.44
N LEU A 171 15.74 -27.48 6.65
CA LEU A 171 16.42 -26.21 6.95
C LEU A 171 17.67 -26.01 6.09
N ALA A 172 18.48 -27.06 5.87
CA ALA A 172 19.60 -27.04 4.92
C ALA A 172 19.19 -26.67 3.48
N THR A 173 18.02 -27.14 3.03
CA THR A 173 17.48 -26.78 1.71
C THR A 173 17.07 -25.32 1.66
N PHE A 174 16.46 -24.78 2.72
CA PHE A 174 16.19 -23.35 2.83
C PHE A 174 17.48 -22.52 2.80
N ALA A 175 18.51 -22.92 3.54
CA ALA A 175 19.81 -22.22 3.56
C ALA A 175 20.43 -22.15 2.14
N LYS A 176 20.40 -23.26 1.39
CA LYS A 176 20.88 -23.30 -0.02
C LYS A 176 20.02 -22.45 -0.96
N LEU A 177 18.70 -22.50 -0.82
CA LEU A 177 17.79 -21.65 -1.60
C LEU A 177 18.03 -20.17 -1.33
N LEU A 178 18.21 -19.77 -0.07
CA LEU A 178 18.53 -18.40 0.32
C LEU A 178 19.91 -17.98 -0.23
N ALA A 179 20.93 -18.83 -0.10
CA ALA A 179 22.26 -18.59 -0.67
C ALA A 179 22.21 -18.34 -2.18
N THR A 180 21.37 -19.10 -2.89
CA THR A 180 21.17 -18.97 -4.34
C THR A 180 20.34 -17.74 -4.68
N ALA A 181 19.34 -17.41 -3.85
CA ALA A 181 18.49 -16.22 -4.02
C ALA A 181 19.33 -14.93 -3.99
N LEU A 182 20.33 -14.89 -3.10
CA LEU A 182 21.22 -13.76 -2.88
C LEU A 182 22.33 -13.63 -3.94
N LYS A 183 22.40 -14.55 -4.90
CA LYS A 183 23.34 -14.54 -6.03
C LYS A 183 22.58 -14.53 -7.37
N PRO A 184 21.79 -13.48 -7.66
CA PRO A 184 21.07 -13.36 -8.91
C PRO A 184 22.04 -13.27 -10.09
N PRO A 185 21.67 -13.81 -11.26
CA PRO A 185 22.37 -13.57 -12.52
C PRO A 185 22.57 -12.07 -12.81
N ALA A 186 23.65 -11.74 -13.52
CA ALA A 186 24.05 -10.35 -13.76
C ALA A 186 23.00 -9.54 -14.55
N ASP A 187 22.27 -10.18 -15.46
CA ASP A 187 21.18 -9.58 -16.22
C ASP A 187 20.00 -9.17 -15.32
N LEU A 188 19.70 -9.94 -14.26
CA LEU A 188 18.64 -9.57 -13.32
C LEU A 188 19.00 -8.35 -12.46
N MET A 189 20.29 -8.05 -12.32
CA MET A 189 20.76 -6.92 -11.52
C MET A 189 20.62 -5.58 -12.24
N GLN A 190 20.48 -5.59 -13.57
CA GLN A 190 20.43 -4.37 -14.39
C GLN A 190 19.18 -3.53 -14.13
N LEU A 191 19.37 -2.23 -13.92
CA LEU A 191 18.28 -1.27 -13.72
C LEU A 191 17.65 -0.86 -15.06
N PRO A 192 16.30 -0.87 -15.17
CA PRO A 192 15.61 -0.37 -16.37
C PRO A 192 15.98 1.08 -16.72
N TYR A 193 16.18 1.93 -15.71
CA TYR A 193 16.52 3.35 -15.85
C TYR A 193 17.71 3.63 -16.78
N THR A 194 18.74 2.77 -16.72
CA THR A 194 19.96 2.90 -17.51
C THR A 194 20.07 1.88 -18.65
N ALA A 195 19.02 1.09 -18.91
CA ALA A 195 19.08 -0.06 -19.81
C ALA A 195 19.38 0.26 -21.29
N GLN A 196 19.26 1.52 -21.70
CA GLN A 196 19.56 1.95 -23.08
C GLN A 196 20.97 2.55 -23.26
N GLN A 197 21.77 2.57 -22.20
CA GLN A 197 23.13 3.13 -22.23
C GLN A 197 24.18 2.02 -22.35
N THR A 198 25.39 2.39 -22.77
CA THR A 198 26.53 1.47 -22.87
C THR A 198 26.97 0.97 -21.50
N GLN A 199 27.04 1.86 -20.50
CA GLN A 199 27.30 1.50 -19.11
C GLN A 199 25.98 1.47 -18.35
N GLN A 200 25.52 0.27 -17.99
CA GLN A 200 24.27 0.06 -17.31
C GLN A 200 24.50 -0.13 -15.81
N ALA A 201 23.69 0.53 -14.99
CA ALA A 201 23.71 0.32 -13.56
C ALA A 201 23.14 -1.05 -13.23
N ALA A 202 23.87 -1.81 -12.41
CA ALA A 202 23.47 -3.12 -11.97
C ALA A 202 23.65 -3.22 -10.45
N THR A 203 22.56 -3.35 -9.70
CA THR A 203 22.59 -3.32 -8.24
C THR A 203 21.36 -3.97 -7.63
N TRP A 204 21.45 -4.30 -6.35
CA TRP A 204 20.30 -4.63 -5.53
C TRP A 204 19.55 -3.34 -5.22
N VAL A 205 18.23 -3.37 -5.33
CA VAL A 205 17.37 -2.27 -4.89
C VAL A 205 16.64 -2.71 -3.64
N SER A 206 16.44 -1.78 -2.72
CA SER A 206 15.86 -2.12 -1.44
C SER A 206 14.90 -1.05 -0.92
N LEU A 207 13.88 -1.48 -0.19
CA LEU A 207 12.85 -0.64 0.39
C LEU A 207 12.61 -1.02 1.85
N MET A 208 12.30 -0.03 2.70
CA MET A 208 11.79 -0.25 4.05
C MET A 208 10.32 0.12 4.10
N LEU A 209 9.50 -0.76 4.69
CA LEU A 209 8.08 -0.54 4.93
C LEU A 209 7.79 -0.58 6.44
N ARG A 210 6.76 0.15 6.87
CA ARG A 210 6.24 0.13 8.25
C ARG A 210 4.74 -0.18 8.29
N PRO A 211 4.27 -1.34 7.79
CA PRO A 211 2.85 -1.65 7.73
C PRO A 211 2.21 -1.68 9.13
N MET A 212 0.96 -1.23 9.20
CA MET A 212 0.17 -1.25 10.43
C MET A 212 -0.25 -2.68 10.78
N VAL A 213 -0.16 -3.01 12.07
CA VAL A 213 -0.59 -4.30 12.64
C VAL A 213 -1.73 -4.10 13.63
N CYS A 214 -1.54 -3.20 14.59
CA CYS A 214 -2.58 -2.83 15.56
C CYS A 214 -3.02 -1.39 15.25
N PRO A 215 -4.29 -1.13 14.90
CA PRO A 215 -4.79 0.23 14.73
C PRO A 215 -4.73 1.04 16.02
N ALA A 216 -4.67 2.36 15.88
CA ALA A 216 -4.79 3.27 17.02
C ALA A 216 -6.24 3.30 17.52
N VAL A 217 -6.41 3.28 18.84
CA VAL A 217 -7.70 3.44 19.52
C VAL A 217 -7.53 4.52 20.58
N PRO A 218 -8.18 5.69 20.44
CA PRO A 218 -8.04 6.81 21.38
C PRO A 218 -8.25 6.37 22.84
N GLY A 219 -7.33 6.78 23.71
CA GLY A 219 -7.34 6.41 25.13
C GLY A 219 -6.86 4.98 25.45
N MET A 220 -6.48 4.19 24.45
CA MET A 220 -6.01 2.80 24.63
C MET A 220 -4.64 2.54 23.98
N SER A 221 -4.44 2.91 22.71
CA SER A 221 -3.18 2.67 22.00
C SER A 221 -2.98 3.63 20.84
N ASP A 222 -1.75 4.08 20.63
CA ASP A 222 -1.36 4.90 19.46
C ASP A 222 -1.14 4.06 18.18
N GLY A 223 -1.40 2.76 18.27
CA GLY A 223 -1.23 1.79 17.19
C GLY A 223 0.19 1.23 17.12
N LYS A 224 0.31 0.04 16.52
CA LYS A 224 1.57 -0.68 16.36
C LYS A 224 1.83 -1.03 14.91
N ARG A 225 3.08 -0.91 14.52
CA ARG A 225 3.59 -1.17 13.17
C ARG A 225 4.68 -2.24 13.21
N PHE A 226 4.70 -3.04 12.17
CA PHE A 226 5.75 -3.99 11.88
C PHE A 226 6.77 -3.33 10.95
N GLU A 227 8.03 -3.76 10.96
CA GLU A 227 9.02 -3.30 9.98
C GLU A 227 9.33 -4.41 8.96
N VAL A 228 9.43 -4.04 7.68
CA VAL A 228 9.73 -4.99 6.60
C VAL A 228 10.82 -4.44 5.72
N ARG A 229 11.81 -5.30 5.45
CA ARG A 229 12.84 -5.07 4.46
C ARG A 229 12.54 -5.79 3.17
N PHE A 230 12.43 -5.07 2.07
CA PHE A 230 12.24 -5.64 0.74
C PHE A 230 13.52 -5.52 -0.07
N PHE A 231 13.99 -6.63 -0.64
CA PHE A 231 15.13 -6.70 -1.54
C PHE A 231 14.71 -7.25 -2.90
N ALA A 232 15.13 -6.58 -3.96
CA ALA A 232 14.94 -7.06 -5.32
C ALA A 232 16.18 -6.75 -6.18
N PRO A 233 16.57 -7.64 -7.09
CA PRO A 233 17.48 -7.29 -8.17
C PRO A 233 16.93 -6.11 -8.99
N GLY A 234 17.82 -5.28 -9.55
CA GLY A 234 17.44 -4.02 -10.22
C GLY A 234 16.36 -4.16 -11.30
N SER A 235 16.34 -5.27 -12.03
CA SER A 235 15.35 -5.53 -13.08
C SER A 235 13.90 -5.62 -12.57
N MET A 236 13.70 -5.78 -11.25
CA MET A 236 12.41 -5.94 -10.59
C MET A 236 12.05 -4.75 -9.69
N VAL A 237 12.68 -3.59 -9.89
CA VAL A 237 12.36 -2.36 -9.12
C VAL A 237 10.89 -1.94 -9.21
N ALA A 238 10.18 -2.31 -10.29
CA ALA A 238 8.74 -2.11 -10.42
C ALA A 238 7.95 -2.76 -9.27
N ASN A 239 8.39 -3.92 -8.78
CA ASN A 239 7.76 -4.60 -7.65
C ASN A 239 7.85 -3.76 -6.36
N LEU A 240 8.93 -3.01 -6.20
CA LEU A 240 9.14 -2.10 -5.07
C LEU A 240 8.26 -0.86 -5.19
N ASP A 241 8.06 -0.29 -6.39
CA ASP A 241 7.06 0.78 -6.65
C ASP A 241 5.66 0.32 -6.23
N PHE A 242 5.30 -0.92 -6.58
CA PHE A 242 4.00 -1.47 -6.24
C PHE A 242 3.79 -1.59 -4.72
N VAL A 243 4.72 -2.19 -3.97
CA VAL A 243 4.55 -2.32 -2.51
C VAL A 243 4.72 -0.98 -1.78
N GLU A 244 5.55 -0.07 -2.30
CA GLU A 244 5.67 1.30 -1.82
C GLU A 244 4.33 2.04 -1.94
N SER A 245 3.68 1.95 -3.10
CA SER A 245 2.40 2.60 -3.36
C SER A 245 1.27 2.05 -2.48
N VAL A 246 1.35 0.78 -2.07
CA VAL A 246 0.32 0.13 -1.24
C VAL A 246 0.56 0.33 0.26
N PHE A 247 1.81 0.24 0.72
CA PHE A 247 2.15 0.18 2.15
C PHE A 247 2.95 1.37 2.66
N GLY A 248 3.39 2.25 1.77
CA GLY A 248 4.15 3.47 2.07
C GLY A 248 5.65 3.24 2.27
N ASN A 249 6.43 4.25 1.88
CA ASN A 249 7.87 4.32 2.09
C ASN A 249 8.20 4.72 3.55
N ALA A 250 9.04 3.94 4.22
CA ALA A 250 9.47 4.19 5.60
C ALA A 250 10.79 4.99 5.73
N GLY A 251 11.34 5.48 4.62
CA GLY A 251 12.57 6.26 4.57
C GLY A 251 13.83 5.40 4.45
N ASP A 252 14.96 6.04 4.72
CA ASP A 252 16.27 5.40 4.71
C ASP A 252 16.48 4.61 6.02
N PRO A 253 16.68 3.28 5.96
CA PRO A 253 16.84 2.44 7.15
C PRO A 253 18.16 2.70 7.89
N LEU A 254 19.12 3.45 7.32
CA LEU A 254 20.36 3.83 8.01
C LEU A 254 20.15 4.98 9.01
N LEU A 255 19.05 5.73 8.88
CA LEU A 255 18.76 6.86 9.74
C LEU A 255 18.13 6.39 11.06
N PRO A 256 18.62 6.86 12.23
CA PRO A 256 18.05 6.50 13.53
C PRO A 256 16.56 6.81 13.65
N GLU A 257 16.06 7.86 13.00
CA GLU A 257 14.64 8.22 13.01
C GLU A 257 13.74 7.15 12.38
N ASN A 258 14.31 6.24 11.58
CA ASN A 258 13.62 5.14 10.95
C ASN A 258 13.94 3.78 11.60
N ASP A 259 14.79 3.72 12.64
CA ASP A 259 15.02 2.48 13.39
C ASP A 259 13.84 2.19 14.32
N ALA A 260 13.12 1.11 14.01
CA ALA A 260 11.99 0.64 14.78
C ALA A 260 12.28 0.43 16.28
N ALA A 261 13.50 0.01 16.61
CA ALA A 261 13.87 -0.29 17.99
C ALA A 261 13.98 0.96 18.86
N LEU A 262 14.17 2.14 18.26
CA LEU A 262 14.22 3.42 18.97
C LEU A 262 12.83 4.01 19.23
N ASP A 263 11.78 3.43 18.65
CA ASP A 263 10.38 3.77 18.91
C ASP A 263 9.56 2.50 19.26
N PRO A 264 9.77 1.92 20.45
CA PRO A 264 9.05 0.74 20.91
C PRO A 264 7.56 1.00 21.16
N GLU A 265 7.17 2.26 21.34
CA GLU A 265 5.76 2.64 21.55
C GLU A 265 4.92 2.38 20.29
N THR A 266 5.51 2.52 19.09
CA THR A 266 4.80 2.26 17.83
C THR A 266 5.28 1.01 17.09
N TRP A 267 6.27 0.28 17.59
CA TRP A 267 6.75 -0.99 17.01
C TRP A 267 6.13 -2.23 17.66
N THR A 268 5.86 -3.28 16.87
CA THR A 268 5.42 -4.59 17.38
C THR A 268 6.53 -5.44 17.99
N GLY A 269 7.80 -5.06 17.83
CA GLY A 269 8.95 -5.88 18.24
C GLY A 269 9.36 -6.94 17.21
N HIS A 270 8.73 -6.94 16.03
CA HIS A 270 8.94 -7.96 15.00
C HIS A 270 9.58 -7.35 13.74
N SER A 271 10.38 -8.13 13.02
CA SER A 271 11.05 -7.73 11.77
C SER A 271 10.82 -8.72 10.63
N GLY A 272 10.59 -8.19 9.43
CA GLY A 272 10.30 -8.98 8.23
C GLY A 272 11.30 -8.76 7.10
N CYS A 273 11.52 -9.78 6.28
CA CYS A 273 12.32 -9.68 5.06
C CYS A 273 11.61 -10.35 3.89
N VAL A 274 11.64 -9.71 2.72
CA VAL A 274 11.20 -10.30 1.45
C VAL A 274 12.27 -10.14 0.40
N ILE A 275 12.63 -11.23 -0.28
CA ILE A 275 13.64 -11.28 -1.33
C ILE A 275 13.02 -11.80 -2.62
N LEU A 276 13.09 -11.04 -3.70
CA LEU A 276 12.66 -11.50 -5.04
C LEU A 276 13.82 -12.23 -5.72
N ALA A 277 13.57 -13.47 -6.14
CA ALA A 277 14.58 -14.36 -6.73
C ALA A 277 13.95 -15.30 -7.77
N PRO A 278 13.40 -14.77 -8.89
CA PRO A 278 12.71 -15.58 -9.91
C PRO A 278 13.63 -16.61 -10.57
N HIS A 279 14.94 -16.42 -10.55
CA HIS A 279 15.92 -17.38 -11.08
C HIS A 279 15.92 -18.74 -10.35
N LEU A 280 15.35 -18.81 -9.15
CA LEU A 280 15.24 -20.07 -8.40
C LEU A 280 14.38 -21.14 -9.08
N ILE A 281 13.53 -20.78 -10.04
CA ILE A 281 12.76 -21.80 -10.78
C ILE A 281 13.65 -22.72 -11.64
N HIS A 282 14.93 -22.40 -11.80
CA HIS A 282 15.88 -23.17 -12.59
C HIS A 282 16.77 -24.11 -11.75
N VAL A 283 16.76 -24.02 -10.42
CA VAL A 283 17.60 -24.89 -9.59
C VAL A 283 17.02 -26.31 -9.51
N THR A 284 17.89 -27.30 -9.35
CA THR A 284 17.46 -28.70 -9.18
C THR A 284 17.23 -29.04 -7.70
N LYS A 285 16.30 -29.95 -7.45
CA LYS A 285 16.02 -30.50 -6.11
C LYS A 285 17.31 -31.06 -5.47
N LYS A 286 18.10 -31.79 -6.27
CA LYS A 286 19.38 -32.36 -5.86
C LYS A 286 20.40 -31.29 -5.46
N ALA A 287 20.58 -30.24 -6.26
CA ALA A 287 21.51 -29.16 -5.93
C ALA A 287 21.13 -28.45 -4.62
N MET A 288 19.82 -28.32 -4.36
CA MET A 288 19.28 -27.75 -3.12
C MET A 288 19.30 -28.75 -1.94
N GLY A 289 19.91 -29.92 -2.10
CA GLY A 289 20.13 -30.87 -1.01
C GLY A 289 18.90 -31.69 -0.60
N LEU A 290 17.86 -31.74 -1.44
CA LEU A 290 16.74 -32.66 -1.18
C LEU A 290 17.19 -34.12 -1.33
N PRO A 291 16.57 -35.07 -0.60
CA PRO A 291 16.95 -36.48 -0.66
C PRO A 291 16.50 -37.14 -1.96
N HIS A 292 17.19 -38.22 -2.34
CA HIS A 292 16.67 -39.15 -3.35
C HIS A 292 15.38 -39.80 -2.82
N VAL A 293 14.45 -40.17 -3.70
CA VAL A 293 13.15 -40.76 -3.33
C VAL A 293 13.29 -41.99 -2.42
N ASP A 294 14.34 -42.79 -2.56
CA ASP A 294 14.58 -43.96 -1.69
C ASP A 294 14.91 -43.60 -0.23
N GLN A 295 15.38 -42.37 0.00
CA GLN A 295 15.77 -41.85 1.32
C GLN A 295 14.73 -40.85 1.87
N ALA A 296 13.71 -40.53 1.08
CA ALA A 296 12.69 -39.56 1.44
C ALA A 296 11.61 -40.16 2.35
N THR A 297 11.17 -39.37 3.32
CA THR A 297 9.99 -39.69 4.15
C THR A 297 8.71 -39.71 3.31
N ALA A 298 7.64 -40.31 3.84
CA ALA A 298 6.33 -40.31 3.18
C ALA A 298 5.81 -38.88 2.91
N ARG A 299 6.04 -37.95 3.86
CA ARG A 299 5.67 -36.54 3.70
C ARG A 299 6.46 -35.87 2.57
N GLN A 300 7.78 -36.04 2.56
CA GLN A 300 8.63 -35.48 1.50
C GLN A 300 8.22 -35.97 0.12
N LYS A 301 7.88 -37.25 -0.03
CA LYS A 301 7.34 -37.80 -1.28
C LYS A 301 6.02 -37.15 -1.68
N ALA A 302 5.07 -37.06 -0.74
CA ALA A 302 3.75 -36.48 -0.99
C ALA A 302 3.82 -34.99 -1.38
N GLU A 303 4.79 -34.25 -0.84
CA GLU A 303 4.96 -32.81 -1.06
C GLU A 303 5.93 -32.49 -2.22
N GLY A 304 6.53 -33.50 -2.85
CA GLY A 304 7.52 -33.33 -3.92
C GLY A 304 8.87 -32.80 -3.44
N MET A 305 9.20 -32.98 -2.15
CA MET A 305 10.45 -32.60 -1.49
C MET A 305 11.49 -33.73 -1.54
N CYS A 306 11.59 -34.38 -2.69
CA CYS A 306 12.58 -35.38 -3.03
C CYS A 306 12.74 -35.46 -4.56
N TRP A 307 13.81 -36.08 -5.03
CA TRP A 307 14.06 -36.29 -6.46
C TRP A 307 14.27 -37.78 -6.78
N SER A 308 13.87 -38.19 -7.98
CA SER A 308 14.23 -39.48 -8.58
C SER A 308 15.34 -39.27 -9.60
N GLU A 309 15.17 -38.29 -10.50
CA GLU A 309 16.17 -37.92 -11.48
C GLU A 309 17.00 -36.70 -11.03
N PRO A 310 18.33 -36.69 -11.26
CA PRO A 310 19.22 -35.62 -10.77
C PRO A 310 18.91 -34.21 -11.30
N ASP A 311 18.24 -34.09 -12.45
CA ASP A 311 17.92 -32.86 -13.17
C ASP A 311 16.52 -32.31 -12.84
N GLU A 312 15.75 -32.98 -11.98
CA GLU A 312 14.44 -32.51 -11.53
C GLU A 312 14.54 -31.11 -10.91
N ARG A 313 13.78 -30.16 -11.48
CA ARG A 313 13.70 -28.79 -10.98
C ARG A 313 12.99 -28.73 -9.65
N TYR A 314 13.44 -27.84 -8.77
CA TYR A 314 12.73 -27.54 -7.54
C TYR A 314 11.33 -27.00 -7.87
N ASN A 315 10.32 -27.51 -7.16
CA ASN A 315 8.90 -27.23 -7.43
C ASN A 315 8.49 -27.40 -8.90
N ASP A 316 9.12 -28.36 -9.60
CA ASP A 316 8.87 -28.68 -11.00
C ASP A 316 9.09 -27.47 -11.95
N GLY A 317 9.91 -26.51 -11.52
CA GLY A 317 10.16 -25.26 -12.23
C GLY A 317 9.04 -24.23 -12.14
N GLY A 318 8.04 -24.45 -11.28
CA GLY A 318 6.95 -23.52 -11.02
C GLY A 318 7.29 -22.48 -9.94
N ALA A 319 6.62 -21.33 -10.01
CA ALA A 319 6.69 -20.30 -8.97
C ALA A 319 6.39 -20.85 -7.57
N PHE A 320 7.17 -20.41 -6.59
CA PHE A 320 6.98 -20.71 -5.18
C PHE A 320 7.39 -19.52 -4.32
N LYS A 321 6.96 -19.54 -3.06
CA LYS A 321 7.57 -18.78 -1.99
C LYS A 321 7.99 -19.73 -0.89
N ILE A 322 9.13 -19.44 -0.26
CA ILE A 322 9.61 -20.19 0.90
C ILE A 322 9.84 -19.25 2.07
N THR A 323 9.21 -19.55 3.20
CA THR A 323 9.26 -18.72 4.41
C THR A 323 9.98 -19.45 5.54
N CYS A 324 10.89 -18.76 6.20
CA CYS A 324 11.50 -19.15 7.47
C CYS A 324 11.06 -18.16 8.56
N ARG A 325 10.63 -18.66 9.72
CA ARG A 325 10.09 -17.86 10.82
C ARG A 325 10.12 -18.62 12.14
N THR A 326 10.34 -17.90 13.23
CA THR A 326 10.40 -18.43 14.61
C THR A 326 9.61 -17.54 15.56
N GLU A 327 9.47 -17.98 16.80
CA GLU A 327 8.92 -17.22 17.93
C GLU A 327 9.74 -15.98 18.31
N ALA A 328 10.97 -15.83 17.79
CA ALA A 328 11.81 -14.65 18.01
C ALA A 328 11.28 -13.38 17.29
N GLY A 329 10.15 -13.48 16.57
CA GLY A 329 9.55 -12.32 15.92
C GLY A 329 10.17 -11.96 14.57
N VAL A 330 10.95 -12.86 13.98
CA VAL A 330 11.58 -12.66 12.66
C VAL A 330 10.96 -13.58 11.61
N ILE A 331 10.67 -13.02 10.44
CA ILE A 331 10.14 -13.75 9.28
C ILE A 331 10.88 -13.34 8.01
N ILE A 332 11.38 -14.33 7.27
CA ILE A 332 12.12 -14.13 6.02
C ILE A 332 11.46 -14.97 4.93
N THR A 333 11.10 -14.33 3.82
CA THR A 333 10.49 -15.00 2.68
C THR A 333 11.26 -14.73 1.39
N VAL A 334 11.57 -15.79 0.65
CA VAL A 334 12.08 -15.71 -0.72
C VAL A 334 10.93 -16.02 -1.69
N ILE A 335 10.76 -15.21 -2.73
CA ILE A 335 9.73 -15.36 -3.76
C ILE A 335 10.39 -15.65 -5.11
N ALA A 336 10.10 -16.82 -5.67
CA ALA A 336 10.62 -17.27 -6.97
C ALA A 336 9.67 -16.90 -8.12
N ASP A 337 9.25 -15.64 -8.17
CA ASP A 337 8.39 -15.05 -9.20
C ASP A 337 8.37 -13.52 -9.05
N ASN A 338 8.03 -12.78 -10.11
CA ASN A 338 7.92 -11.32 -10.08
C ASN A 338 6.49 -10.78 -10.27
N TYR A 339 5.47 -11.62 -10.27
CA TYR A 339 4.08 -11.15 -10.29
C TYR A 339 3.75 -10.38 -9.01
N PHE A 340 3.31 -9.13 -9.17
CA PHE A 340 3.01 -8.17 -8.08
C PHE A 340 2.10 -8.72 -6.98
N GLY A 341 1.17 -9.61 -7.33
CA GLY A 341 0.26 -10.23 -6.38
C GLY A 341 0.97 -11.02 -5.27
N TYR A 342 2.13 -11.63 -5.54
CA TYR A 342 2.92 -12.30 -4.52
C TYR A 342 3.49 -11.31 -3.51
N CYS A 343 4.02 -10.17 -3.98
CA CYS A 343 4.59 -9.13 -3.12
C CYS A 343 3.53 -8.59 -2.13
N LYS A 344 2.34 -8.21 -2.63
CA LYS A 344 1.23 -7.76 -1.77
C LYS A 344 0.78 -8.81 -0.76
N LYS A 345 0.66 -10.07 -1.19
CA LYS A 345 0.20 -11.14 -0.31
C LYS A 345 1.29 -11.58 0.68
N GLU A 346 2.55 -11.33 0.39
CA GLU A 346 3.62 -11.59 1.34
C GLU A 346 3.66 -10.56 2.46
N VAL A 347 3.53 -9.25 2.15
CA VAL A 347 3.36 -8.23 3.20
C VAL A 347 2.16 -8.57 4.09
N LYS A 348 1.03 -9.00 3.51
CA LYS A 348 -0.12 -9.52 4.28
C LYS A 348 0.25 -10.70 5.19
N THR A 349 1.01 -11.67 4.67
CA THR A 349 1.44 -12.85 5.43
C THR A 349 2.29 -12.43 6.64
N GLN A 350 3.22 -11.49 6.45
CA GLN A 350 4.08 -11.04 7.53
C GLN A 350 3.36 -10.13 8.55
N ILE A 351 2.38 -9.32 8.13
CA ILE A 351 1.48 -8.61 9.05
C ILE A 351 0.71 -9.62 9.91
N SER A 352 0.17 -10.69 9.29
CA SER A 352 -0.53 -11.76 10.02
C SER A 352 0.37 -12.45 11.03
N PHE A 353 1.61 -12.78 10.64
CA PHE A 353 2.62 -13.30 11.57
C PHE A 353 2.86 -12.35 12.75
N SER A 354 3.06 -11.06 12.46
CA SER A 354 3.28 -10.04 13.49
C SER A 354 2.09 -9.89 14.43
N ALA A 355 0.86 -9.90 13.89
CA ALA A 355 -0.38 -9.85 14.67
C ALA A 355 -0.51 -11.06 15.61
N ASN A 356 -0.22 -12.27 15.10
CA ASN A 356 -0.30 -13.50 15.89
C ASN A 356 0.69 -13.51 17.06
N LEU A 357 1.92 -13.04 16.88
CA LEU A 357 2.89 -12.96 17.97
C LEU A 357 2.63 -11.78 18.91
N PHE A 358 2.07 -10.68 18.40
CA PHE A 358 1.78 -9.49 19.21
C PHE A 358 0.58 -9.69 20.16
N GLY A 359 -0.43 -10.47 19.73
CA GLY A 359 -1.50 -10.97 20.60
C GLY A 359 -2.69 -10.02 20.86
N LEU A 360 -2.63 -8.76 20.42
CA LEU A 360 -3.70 -7.76 20.62
C LEU A 360 -4.39 -7.32 19.31
N ALA A 361 -4.08 -7.97 18.19
CA ALA A 361 -4.63 -7.61 16.89
C ALA A 361 -4.84 -8.84 16.01
N GLU A 362 -5.72 -8.70 15.02
CA GLU A 362 -5.98 -9.70 14.00
C GLU A 362 -5.71 -9.10 12.62
N GLU A 363 -5.05 -9.87 11.76
CA GLU A 363 -4.91 -9.52 10.35
C GLU A 363 -6.03 -10.22 9.57
N GLU A 364 -6.93 -9.44 8.98
CA GLU A 364 -8.12 -9.99 8.35
C GLU A 364 -8.13 -9.83 6.83
N HIS A 365 -8.67 -10.83 6.13
CA HIS A 365 -9.03 -10.69 4.73
C HIS A 365 -10.49 -10.23 4.60
N ALA A 366 -10.73 -8.96 4.92
CA ALA A 366 -12.07 -8.37 5.02
C ALA A 366 -12.30 -7.21 4.03
N GLY A 367 -13.57 -6.87 3.84
CA GLY A 367 -14.01 -5.56 3.32
C GLY A 367 -14.86 -4.88 4.40
N GLY A 368 -15.13 -3.59 4.24
CA GLY A 368 -15.96 -2.86 5.20
C GLY A 368 -16.40 -1.50 4.68
N ALA A 369 -17.39 -0.91 5.34
CA ALA A 369 -17.91 0.41 5.03
C ALA A 369 -18.56 1.05 6.27
N LEU A 370 -18.49 2.38 6.36
CA LEU A 370 -19.35 3.16 7.23
C LEU A 370 -20.55 3.63 6.39
N ALA A 371 -21.72 3.09 6.68
CA ALA A 371 -22.94 3.37 5.92
C ALA A 371 -23.82 4.39 6.66
N PHE A 372 -24.04 5.54 6.02
CA PHE A 372 -24.94 6.58 6.49
C PHE A 372 -26.25 6.52 5.67
N PRO A 373 -27.41 6.32 6.31
CA PRO A 373 -28.68 6.33 5.60
C PRO A 373 -28.93 7.69 4.94
N CYS A 374 -29.41 7.64 3.69
CA CYS A 374 -29.69 8.82 2.88
C CYS A 374 -31.13 8.79 2.36
N TYR A 375 -31.75 9.97 2.24
CA TYR A 375 -33.14 10.14 1.83
C TYR A 375 -33.24 11.16 0.70
N SER A 376 -34.12 10.91 -0.26
CA SER A 376 -34.54 11.90 -1.25
C SER A 376 -35.63 12.76 -0.62
N LEU A 377 -35.35 14.03 -0.37
CA LEU A 377 -36.26 14.96 0.30
C LEU A 377 -37.14 15.73 -0.71
N GLY A 378 -36.92 15.56 -2.01
CA GLY A 378 -37.63 16.31 -3.04
C GLY A 378 -37.12 17.75 -3.12
N ASN A 379 -38.04 18.71 -3.12
CA ASN A 379 -37.69 20.13 -3.29
C ASN A 379 -37.60 20.91 -1.97
N HIS A 380 -38.19 20.40 -0.89
CA HIS A 380 -38.30 21.13 0.36
C HIS A 380 -37.83 20.27 1.52
N PHE A 381 -37.12 20.89 2.45
CA PHE A 381 -36.77 20.33 3.74
C PHE A 381 -37.28 21.25 4.83
N TYR A 382 -38.01 20.64 5.78
CA TYR A 382 -38.44 21.27 7.02
C TYR A 382 -37.90 20.41 8.17
N PRO A 383 -37.36 21.03 9.23
CA PRO A 383 -36.92 20.30 10.40
C PRO A 383 -38.15 19.71 11.09
N ASP A 384 -38.26 18.39 11.09
CA ASP A 384 -39.37 17.66 11.70
C ASP A 384 -38.88 16.70 12.80
N SER A 385 -39.82 15.99 13.42
CA SER A 385 -39.53 15.02 14.49
C SER A 385 -38.62 13.85 14.07
N GLN A 386 -38.43 13.60 12.77
CA GLN A 386 -37.51 12.56 12.29
C GLN A 386 -36.05 13.06 12.27
N VAL A 387 -35.85 14.37 12.19
CA VAL A 387 -34.53 15.02 12.18
C VAL A 387 -34.06 15.34 13.59
N SER A 388 -34.97 15.80 14.46
CA SER A 388 -34.71 16.19 15.84
C SER A 388 -36.00 16.22 16.66
N ASP A 389 -35.94 15.84 17.93
CA ASP A 389 -37.02 16.05 18.90
C ASP A 389 -37.02 17.46 19.52
N GLY A 390 -36.16 18.35 19.01
CA GLY A 390 -35.95 19.71 19.49
C GLY A 390 -34.89 19.82 20.60
N SER A 391 -34.18 18.73 20.93
CA SER A 391 -33.14 18.73 21.96
C SER A 391 -31.79 19.32 21.55
N TYR A 392 -31.57 19.58 20.26
CA TYR A 392 -30.30 20.08 19.74
C TYR A 392 -30.43 21.51 19.24
N THR A 393 -29.58 22.41 19.75
CA THR A 393 -29.52 23.81 19.30
C THR A 393 -28.21 24.10 18.59
N LEU A 394 -28.23 25.04 17.64
CA LEU A 394 -27.00 25.49 16.99
C LEU A 394 -26.00 26.07 18.00
N THR A 395 -26.49 26.77 19.03
CA THR A 395 -25.63 27.35 20.09
C THR A 395 -24.80 26.29 20.79
N GLU A 396 -25.40 25.17 21.17
CA GLU A 396 -24.68 24.04 21.79
C GLU A 396 -23.70 23.41 20.81
N ALA A 397 -24.11 23.17 19.55
CA ALA A 397 -23.23 22.59 18.54
C ALA A 397 -21.98 23.46 18.32
N LEU A 398 -22.15 24.79 18.21
CA LEU A 398 -21.05 25.74 18.06
C LEU A 398 -20.18 25.88 19.32
N SER A 399 -20.69 25.51 20.49
CA SER A 399 -19.86 25.45 21.71
C SER A 399 -18.92 24.25 21.70
N LEU A 400 -19.35 23.13 21.11
CA LEU A 400 -18.54 21.91 20.94
C LEU A 400 -17.52 22.06 19.81
N LEU A 401 -17.90 22.72 18.72
CA LEU A 401 -17.03 22.97 17.56
C LEU A 401 -15.98 24.07 17.82
N GLY A 402 -16.25 24.99 18.75
CA GLY A 402 -15.26 25.97 19.20
C GLY A 402 -14.69 26.84 18.06
N ASP A 403 -13.35 26.86 17.94
CA ASP A 403 -12.63 27.69 16.98
C ASP A 403 -12.60 27.12 15.56
N ASP A 404 -13.05 25.87 15.35
CA ASP A 404 -13.09 25.23 14.02
C ASP A 404 -14.15 25.83 13.09
N VAL A 405 -15.03 26.67 13.64
CA VAL A 405 -16.11 27.32 12.91
C VAL A 405 -16.07 28.83 13.03
N GLU A 406 -16.54 29.50 11.98
CA GLU A 406 -16.72 30.94 11.94
C GLU A 406 -18.20 31.30 12.01
N ARG A 407 -18.60 31.96 13.10
CA ARG A 407 -19.97 32.41 13.32
C ARG A 407 -20.28 33.61 12.43
N GLN A 408 -21.41 33.54 11.75
CA GLN A 408 -21.88 34.59 10.87
C GLN A 408 -22.92 35.46 11.57
N ARG A 409 -23.07 36.71 11.12
CA ARG A 409 -23.98 37.69 11.75
C ARG A 409 -25.44 37.30 11.58
N GLU A 410 -25.74 36.56 10.53
CA GLU A 410 -27.05 36.09 10.12
C GLU A 410 -27.54 34.91 10.98
N GLY A 411 -26.70 34.36 11.87
CA GLY A 411 -27.08 33.32 12.83
C GLY A 411 -26.74 31.88 12.40
N HIS A 412 -25.97 31.69 11.32
CA HIS A 412 -25.38 30.40 10.93
C HIS A 412 -23.87 30.40 11.21
N ALA A 413 -23.18 29.29 10.92
CA ALA A 413 -21.73 29.23 10.95
C ALA A 413 -21.15 28.47 9.77
N VAL A 414 -19.89 28.73 9.45
CA VAL A 414 -19.16 28.08 8.35
C VAL A 414 -17.92 27.39 8.91
N ASP A 415 -17.64 26.17 8.46
CA ASP A 415 -16.43 25.45 8.84
C ASP A 415 -15.18 26.14 8.27
N ARG A 416 -14.14 26.33 9.10
CA ARG A 416 -12.92 27.03 8.68
C ARG A 416 -12.05 26.21 7.75
N ALA A 417 -12.02 24.89 7.94
CA ALA A 417 -11.24 23.99 7.09
C ALA A 417 -11.98 23.69 5.78
N TRP A 418 -13.31 23.68 5.83
CA TRP A 418 -14.17 23.30 4.72
C TRP A 418 -15.30 24.31 4.51
N PRO A 419 -15.05 25.44 3.82
CA PRO A 419 -16.03 26.51 3.66
C PRO A 419 -17.38 26.08 3.05
N GLN A 420 -17.42 24.94 2.38
CA GLN A 420 -18.64 24.33 1.85
C GLN A 420 -19.53 23.68 2.91
N VAL A 421 -19.06 23.50 4.15
CA VAL A 421 -19.83 22.97 5.27
C VAL A 421 -20.41 24.13 6.08
N VAL A 422 -21.74 24.22 6.08
CA VAL A 422 -22.49 25.32 6.67
C VAL A 422 -23.39 24.78 7.77
N TYR A 423 -23.17 25.21 9.01
CA TYR A 423 -23.99 24.83 10.16
C TYR A 423 -25.18 25.79 10.26
N ILE A 424 -26.39 25.25 10.15
CA ILE A 424 -27.64 26.01 10.07
C ILE A 424 -28.44 25.91 11.38
N PRO A 425 -29.30 26.89 11.71
CA PRO A 425 -30.16 26.83 12.89
C PRO A 425 -31.14 25.67 12.90
N GLU A 426 -31.62 25.31 14.10
CA GLU A 426 -32.59 24.24 14.32
C GLU A 426 -33.95 24.44 13.62
N ASP A 427 -34.34 25.68 13.30
CA ASP A 427 -35.57 26.01 12.59
C ASP A 427 -35.38 26.25 11.08
N ALA A 428 -34.17 25.98 10.57
CA ALA A 428 -33.82 26.28 9.19
C ALA A 428 -34.54 25.38 8.17
N GLN A 429 -35.07 26.00 7.13
CA GLN A 429 -35.78 25.39 6.02
C GLN A 429 -34.94 25.50 4.76
N ILE A 430 -35.01 24.50 3.89
CA ILE A 430 -34.25 24.48 2.63
C ILE A 430 -35.21 24.24 1.48
N ASP A 431 -35.12 25.08 0.46
CA ASP A 431 -35.98 25.05 -0.71
C ASP A 431 -35.12 25.07 -2.00
N ALA A 432 -35.25 24.00 -2.79
CA ALA A 432 -34.55 23.80 -4.04
C ALA A 432 -35.20 24.51 -5.24
N GLU A 433 -36.44 24.97 -5.13
CA GLU A 433 -37.12 25.76 -6.16
C GLU A 433 -36.68 27.22 -6.09
N THR A 434 -36.65 27.80 -4.88
CA THR A 434 -36.17 29.17 -4.66
C THR A 434 -34.64 29.25 -4.52
N LEU A 435 -33.98 28.11 -4.34
CA LEU A 435 -32.54 27.98 -4.06
C LEU A 435 -32.12 28.77 -2.81
N GLN A 436 -32.85 28.58 -1.72
CA GLN A 436 -32.64 29.28 -0.47
C GLN A 436 -32.60 28.34 0.73
N VAL A 437 -31.80 28.73 1.72
CA VAL A 437 -31.86 28.21 3.08
C VAL A 437 -32.26 29.36 3.99
N SER A 438 -33.37 29.22 4.72
CA SER A 438 -33.96 30.32 5.50
C SER A 438 -34.28 29.91 6.93
N TRP A 439 -34.23 30.86 7.87
CA TRP A 439 -34.52 30.66 9.28
C TRP A 439 -34.90 31.98 9.96
N ARG A 440 -35.33 31.93 11.23
CA ARG A 440 -35.57 33.13 12.03
C ARG A 440 -34.43 33.37 13.03
N HIS A 441 -33.93 34.59 13.06
CA HIS A 441 -32.93 35.01 14.04
C HIS A 441 -33.31 36.38 14.61
N GLN A 442 -33.37 36.50 15.95
CA GLN A 442 -33.71 37.74 16.65
C GLN A 442 -35.00 38.44 16.16
N GLY A 443 -36.01 37.66 15.78
CA GLY A 443 -37.30 38.18 15.31
C GLY A 443 -37.34 38.59 13.83
N SER A 444 -36.22 38.50 13.12
CA SER A 444 -36.11 38.75 11.68
C SER A 444 -35.89 37.44 10.91
N GLU A 445 -36.36 37.40 9.67
CA GLU A 445 -36.10 36.28 8.74
C GLU A 445 -34.79 36.52 7.99
N TYR A 446 -33.95 35.50 7.94
CA TYR A 446 -32.68 35.50 7.23
C TYR A 446 -32.66 34.36 6.22
N HIS A 447 -31.89 34.55 5.14
CA HIS A 447 -31.65 33.50 4.17
C HIS A 447 -30.23 33.57 3.59
N ILE A 448 -29.74 32.43 3.14
CA ILE A 448 -28.52 32.28 2.34
C ILE A 448 -28.84 31.50 1.06
N PRO A 449 -28.04 31.64 -0.01
CA PRO A 449 -28.23 30.86 -1.23
C PRO A 449 -27.98 29.37 -0.98
N LEU A 450 -28.85 28.52 -1.53
CA LEU A 450 -28.63 27.08 -1.62
C LEU A 450 -27.73 26.77 -2.83
N LEU A 451 -26.47 26.48 -2.55
CA LEU A 451 -25.46 26.14 -3.53
C LEU A 451 -25.27 24.62 -3.66
N ALA A 452 -24.96 24.17 -4.88
CA ALA A 452 -24.40 22.85 -5.12
C ALA A 452 -23.00 22.74 -4.47
N ASP A 453 -22.56 21.51 -4.21
CA ASP A 453 -21.29 21.19 -3.55
C ASP A 453 -21.15 21.73 -2.11
N HIS A 454 -22.25 22.23 -1.52
CA HIS A 454 -22.35 22.64 -0.13
C HIS A 454 -23.15 21.64 0.70
N TYR A 455 -22.81 21.58 2.00
CA TYR A 455 -23.41 20.69 2.97
C TYR A 455 -24.00 21.52 4.11
N TYR A 456 -25.32 21.50 4.24
CA TYR A 456 -26.04 22.23 5.28
C TYR A 456 -26.31 21.28 6.45
N VAL A 457 -25.70 21.56 7.59
CA VAL A 457 -25.68 20.68 8.76
C VAL A 457 -26.60 21.25 9.84
N HIS A 458 -27.70 20.56 10.10
CA HIS A 458 -28.61 20.83 11.20
C HIS A 458 -27.94 20.49 12.55
N PRO A 459 -28.29 21.12 13.68
CA PRO A 459 -27.62 20.89 14.98
C PRO A 459 -27.65 19.44 15.47
N SER A 460 -28.61 18.62 15.03
CA SER A 460 -28.63 17.18 15.31
C SER A 460 -27.56 16.36 14.56
N GLY A 461 -26.80 16.99 13.65
CA GLY A 461 -25.84 16.36 12.75
C GLY A 461 -26.45 15.88 11.42
N TYR A 462 -27.76 16.06 11.20
CA TYR A 462 -28.41 15.77 9.93
C TYR A 462 -27.88 16.70 8.84
N ARG A 463 -27.44 16.13 7.72
CA ARG A 463 -26.84 16.89 6.62
C ARG A 463 -27.76 16.91 5.41
N VAL A 464 -28.00 18.08 4.84
CA VAL A 464 -28.75 18.26 3.59
C VAL A 464 -27.82 18.80 2.51
N GLU A 465 -27.95 18.28 1.29
CA GLU A 465 -27.22 18.75 0.11
C GLU A 465 -28.13 18.83 -1.11
N LEU A 466 -27.85 19.77 -2.01
CA LEU A 466 -28.51 19.88 -3.31
C LEU A 466 -27.79 18.98 -4.32
N ARG A 467 -28.48 17.96 -4.85
CA ARG A 467 -27.89 16.97 -5.77
C ARG A 467 -28.69 16.82 -7.06
N LYS A 468 -27.98 16.77 -8.19
CA LYS A 468 -28.60 16.47 -9.49
C LYS A 468 -29.07 15.02 -9.54
N HIS A 469 -30.27 14.80 -10.08
CA HIS A 469 -30.75 13.46 -10.34
C HIS A 469 -29.90 12.79 -11.43
N ALA A 470 -29.36 11.59 -11.19
CA ALA A 470 -28.47 10.97 -12.18
C ALA A 470 -29.20 10.54 -13.47
N GLY A 471 -30.49 10.21 -13.39
CA GLY A 471 -31.32 9.84 -14.55
C GLY A 471 -32.25 10.92 -15.09
N ALA A 472 -32.18 12.17 -14.59
CA ALA A 472 -33.08 13.25 -15.02
C ALA A 472 -32.38 14.62 -14.97
N SER A 473 -32.96 15.63 -15.63
CA SER A 473 -32.45 17.00 -15.58
C SER A 473 -32.76 17.73 -14.26
N SER A 474 -33.58 17.14 -13.38
CA SER A 474 -34.01 17.72 -12.12
C SER A 474 -32.92 17.67 -11.04
N TRP A 475 -33.04 18.60 -10.10
CA TRP A 475 -32.28 18.62 -8.85
C TRP A 475 -33.20 18.29 -7.69
N ARG A 476 -32.63 17.79 -6.61
CA ARG A 476 -33.35 17.47 -5.38
C ARG A 476 -32.47 17.65 -4.16
N LEU A 477 -33.10 17.81 -3.02
CA LEU A 477 -32.45 17.75 -1.72
C LEU A 477 -32.21 16.28 -1.34
N VAL A 478 -31.01 16.00 -0.84
CA VAL A 478 -30.64 14.70 -0.27
C VAL A 478 -30.27 14.92 1.19
N GLY A 479 -30.98 14.23 2.08
CA GLY A 479 -30.71 14.25 3.50
C GLY A 479 -29.88 13.03 3.92
N THR A 480 -28.90 13.22 4.80
CA THR A 480 -28.02 12.17 5.35
C THR A 480 -28.13 12.18 6.87
N LEU A 481 -28.46 11.02 7.46
CA LEU A 481 -28.48 10.86 8.92
C LEU A 481 -27.05 10.83 9.49
N PRO A 482 -26.80 11.39 10.68
CA PRO A 482 -25.51 11.32 11.36
C PRO A 482 -25.25 9.94 11.96
N ARG A 483 -26.30 9.17 12.24
CA ARG A 483 -26.19 7.81 12.78
C ARG A 483 -25.66 6.87 11.70
N VAL A 484 -24.56 6.22 12.01
CA VAL A 484 -23.85 5.31 11.09
C VAL A 484 -24.04 3.85 11.47
N THR A 485 -24.00 2.98 10.47
CA THR A 485 -23.79 1.54 10.66
C THR A 485 -22.39 1.19 10.19
N MET A 486 -21.57 0.61 11.07
CA MET A 486 -20.27 0.03 10.68
C MET A 486 -20.47 -1.39 10.18
N CYS A 487 -20.20 -1.59 8.89
CA CYS A 487 -20.33 -2.87 8.22
C CYS A 487 -18.96 -3.52 8.07
N HIS A 488 -18.80 -4.75 8.58
CA HIS A 488 -17.59 -5.57 8.45
C HIS A 488 -17.93 -6.88 7.72
N LYS A 489 -17.15 -7.23 6.70
CA LYS A 489 -17.35 -8.45 5.90
C LYS A 489 -16.05 -9.27 5.82
N PRO A 490 -15.77 -10.09 6.83
CA PRO A 490 -14.57 -10.92 6.89
C PRO A 490 -14.75 -12.25 6.15
N CYS A 491 -13.67 -13.04 6.08
CA CYS A 491 -13.66 -14.46 5.70
C CYS A 491 -14.46 -14.82 4.43
N THR A 492 -14.49 -13.91 3.46
CA THR A 492 -15.31 -14.07 2.25
C THR A 492 -14.48 -14.68 1.12
N VAL A 493 -14.89 -15.85 0.63
CA VAL A 493 -14.26 -16.54 -0.51
C VAL A 493 -14.30 -15.70 -1.79
N SER A 494 -13.41 -16.00 -2.75
CA SER A 494 -13.44 -15.34 -4.05
C SER A 494 -14.81 -15.54 -4.71
N GLY A 495 -15.38 -14.48 -5.27
CA GLY A 495 -16.76 -14.46 -5.79
C GLY A 495 -17.85 -14.16 -4.74
N GLY A 496 -17.56 -14.24 -3.44
CA GLY A 496 -18.54 -13.95 -2.36
C GLY A 496 -18.85 -12.46 -2.14
N GLY A 497 -18.35 -11.59 -3.02
CA GLY A 497 -18.63 -10.15 -3.00
C GLY A 497 -18.07 -9.42 -1.78
N LYS A 498 -16.82 -9.69 -1.38
CA LYS A 498 -16.17 -9.01 -0.23
C LYS A 498 -16.12 -7.48 -0.41
N SER A 499 -15.69 -7.02 -1.60
CA SER A 499 -15.55 -5.60 -1.91
C SER A 499 -16.88 -4.90 -2.21
N GLU A 500 -17.93 -5.67 -2.56
CA GLU A 500 -19.25 -5.13 -2.89
C GLU A 500 -19.89 -4.38 -1.72
N ILE A 501 -19.49 -4.66 -0.47
CA ILE A 501 -19.99 -3.97 0.72
C ILE A 501 -19.67 -2.46 0.75
N SER A 502 -18.66 -2.04 -0.01
CA SER A 502 -18.21 -0.65 -0.12
C SER A 502 -18.43 -0.06 -1.52
N LYS A 503 -19.01 -0.83 -2.45
CA LYS A 503 -19.25 -0.38 -3.82
C LYS A 503 -20.47 0.55 -3.86
N SER A 504 -20.42 1.55 -4.74
CA SER A 504 -21.55 2.45 -4.97
C SER A 504 -22.78 1.68 -5.45
N ILE A 505 -23.89 1.81 -4.72
CA ILE A 505 -25.19 1.28 -5.16
C ILE A 505 -25.75 2.05 -6.36
N SER A 506 -25.33 3.31 -6.55
CA SER A 506 -25.83 4.18 -7.62
C SER A 506 -25.58 3.60 -9.01
N ASP A 507 -24.49 2.84 -9.18
CA ASP A 507 -24.13 2.21 -10.46
C ASP A 507 -25.07 1.04 -10.83
N ALA A 508 -25.86 0.55 -9.87
CA ALA A 508 -26.81 -0.54 -10.04
C ALA A 508 -28.28 -0.07 -10.17
N ILE A 509 -28.54 1.24 -10.04
CA ILE A 509 -29.89 1.80 -10.13
C ILE A 509 -30.34 1.85 -11.60
N ILE A 510 -31.49 1.25 -11.90
CA ILE A 510 -32.12 1.30 -13.22
C ILE A 510 -33.28 2.30 -13.16
N TYR A 511 -33.28 3.29 -14.05
CA TYR A 511 -34.36 4.26 -14.17
C TYR A 511 -35.40 3.74 -15.17
N GLY A 512 -36.67 3.70 -14.75
CA GLY A 512 -37.79 3.23 -15.57
C GLY A 512 -38.98 4.17 -15.51
N PRO A 513 -39.95 3.99 -16.42
CA PRO A 513 -41.17 4.78 -16.41
C PRO A 513 -42.08 4.41 -15.23
N PHE A 514 -43.01 5.29 -14.90
CA PHE A 514 -44.16 4.93 -14.06
C PHE A 514 -45.11 4.04 -14.87
N TYR A 515 -45.60 2.97 -14.26
CA TYR A 515 -46.60 2.11 -14.88
C TYR A 515 -47.99 2.74 -14.72
N VAL A 516 -48.70 2.89 -15.84
CA VAL A 516 -50.10 3.33 -15.89
C VAL A 516 -50.85 2.29 -16.72
N HIS A 517 -51.89 1.67 -16.14
CA HIS A 517 -52.68 0.67 -16.84
C HIS A 517 -53.79 1.33 -17.67
N ASP A 518 -54.56 2.20 -17.02
CA ASP A 518 -55.59 3.03 -17.63
C ASP A 518 -55.55 4.41 -16.97
N ILE A 519 -55.16 5.43 -17.72
CA ILE A 519 -54.91 6.76 -17.16
C ILE A 519 -56.16 7.41 -16.55
N GLU A 520 -57.35 7.15 -17.10
CA GLU A 520 -58.59 7.75 -16.60
C GLU A 520 -59.02 7.06 -15.30
N ALA A 521 -58.98 5.74 -15.27
CA ALA A 521 -59.32 4.97 -14.08
C ALA A 521 -58.29 5.14 -12.95
N ASP A 522 -56.99 5.15 -13.29
CA ASP A 522 -55.89 5.25 -12.31
C ASP A 522 -55.83 6.66 -11.68
N LEU A 523 -56.19 7.73 -12.42
CA LEU A 523 -56.27 9.09 -11.87
C LEU A 523 -57.59 9.38 -11.13
N ALA A 524 -58.62 8.56 -11.34
CA ALA A 524 -59.93 8.72 -10.69
C ALA A 524 -60.04 7.98 -9.34
N GLN A 525 -59.13 7.05 -9.05
CA GLN A 525 -58.93 6.44 -7.72
C GLN A 525 -58.20 7.41 -6.80
#